data_AF-A0A0C1J416-F1
#
_entry.id   AF-A0A0C1J416-F1
#
_cell.length_a   1.000
_cell.length_b   1.000
_cell.length_c   1.000
_cell.angle_alpha   90.00
_cell.angle_beta   90.00
_cell.angle_gamma   90.00
#
_symmetry.space_group_name_H-M   'P 1'
#
loop_
_entity.id
_entity.type
_entity.pdbx_description
1 polymer ?
#
loop_
_entity_poly.entity_id
_entity_poly.type
_entity_poly.pdbx_seq_one_letter_code
_entity_poly.pdbx_strand_id
1 'polypeptide(L)'
;MLVDSKLIRPHPSWFMSEWHLDSAAVHCISLEELADAELAKDIAGWHTDKVAREFTLNDAPVFDQYWLDRLMSVFDADHGIELGAFDMSVCQACAQEGSSATGRIHKIFMVRANRSSTHRAGTDAADLAQAWLAGFSF
;
A
#
# COMPACT_ATOMS: atom_id res chain seq x y z
N MET A 1 -11.36 -10.48 5.87
CA MET A 1 -10.30 -9.50 6.21
C MET A 1 -10.95 -8.14 6.16
N LEU A 2 -10.79 -7.33 7.21
CA LEU A 2 -11.30 -5.96 7.21
C LEU A 2 -10.31 -5.09 6.42
N VAL A 3 -10.82 -4.30 5.48
CA VAL A 3 -10.01 -3.48 4.57
C VAL A 3 -10.49 -2.05 4.70
N ASP A 4 -9.55 -1.15 4.95
CA ASP A 4 -9.77 0.28 5.06
C ASP A 4 -9.13 0.96 3.83
N SER A 5 -9.86 1.85 3.16
CA SER A 5 -9.38 2.57 1.97
C SER A 5 -10.13 3.89 1.81
N LYS A 6 -9.44 4.93 1.34
CA LYS A 6 -10.00 6.26 1.09
C LYS A 6 -9.43 6.88 -0.18
N LEU A 7 -10.25 7.63 -0.89
CA LEU A 7 -9.78 8.56 -1.92
C LEU A 7 -9.29 9.85 -1.25
N ILE A 8 -8.33 10.50 -1.88
CA ILE A 8 -7.69 11.70 -1.35
C ILE A 8 -7.92 12.84 -2.31
N ARG A 9 -8.55 13.92 -1.82
CA ARG A 9 -8.62 15.16 -2.58
C ARG A 9 -7.22 15.79 -2.64
N PRO A 10 -6.69 16.06 -3.84
CA PRO A 10 -5.37 16.67 -4.00
C PRO A 10 -5.25 17.97 -3.19
N HIS A 11 -4.17 18.09 -2.42
CA HIS A 11 -3.90 19.32 -1.70
C HIS A 11 -3.54 20.44 -2.71
N PRO A 12 -3.98 21.70 -2.51
CA PRO A 12 -3.69 22.79 -3.45
C PRO A 12 -2.21 23.08 -3.70
N SER A 13 -1.31 22.60 -2.83
CA SER A 13 0.14 22.73 -3.01
C SER A 13 0.78 21.64 -3.87
N TRP A 14 0.04 20.59 -4.24
CA TRP A 14 0.56 19.51 -5.07
C TRP A 14 0.58 19.92 -6.54
N PHE A 15 1.62 19.52 -7.26
CA PHE A 15 1.77 19.89 -8.66
C PHE A 15 0.90 19.01 -9.55
N MET A 16 -0.08 19.62 -10.22
CA MET A 16 -0.94 18.89 -11.16
C MET A 16 -0.19 18.31 -12.36
N SER A 17 1.06 18.74 -12.62
CA SER A 17 1.94 18.12 -13.62
C SER A 17 2.32 16.67 -13.28
N GLU A 18 2.15 16.25 -12.03
CA GLU A 18 2.41 14.88 -11.59
C GLU A 18 1.18 13.97 -11.76
N TRP A 19 0.03 14.55 -12.13
CA TRP A 19 -1.14 13.78 -12.55
C TRP A 19 -0.94 13.25 -13.97
N HIS A 20 -1.10 11.93 -14.15
CA HIS A 20 -0.94 11.29 -15.45
C HIS A 20 -2.25 10.64 -15.92
N LEU A 21 -2.69 10.97 -17.14
CA LEU A 21 -3.94 10.45 -17.71
C LEU A 21 -3.93 8.92 -17.85
N ASP A 22 -2.79 8.32 -18.20
CA ASP A 22 -2.70 6.86 -18.28
C ASP A 22 -2.88 6.20 -16.91
N SER A 23 -2.38 6.82 -15.83
CA SER A 23 -2.61 6.31 -14.48
C SER A 23 -4.09 6.43 -14.10
N ALA A 24 -4.73 7.57 -14.37
CA ALA A 24 -6.17 7.75 -14.17
C ALA A 24 -7.01 6.68 -14.90
N ALA A 25 -6.63 6.33 -16.13
CA ALA A 25 -7.30 5.30 -16.93
C ALA A 25 -7.11 3.88 -16.35
N VAL A 26 -5.90 3.56 -15.86
CA VAL A 26 -5.62 2.26 -15.21
C VAL A 26 -6.41 2.11 -13.91
N HIS A 27 -6.50 3.18 -13.10
CA HIS A 27 -7.18 3.16 -11.81
C HIS A 27 -8.69 3.43 -11.87
N CYS A 28 -9.19 3.86 -13.03
CA CYS A 28 -10.55 4.33 -13.24
C CYS A 28 -10.96 5.42 -12.21
N ILE A 29 -10.05 6.35 -11.90
CA ILE A 29 -10.28 7.48 -11.00
C ILE A 29 -10.07 8.77 -11.79
N SER A 30 -11.12 9.59 -11.89
CA SER A 30 -11.02 10.91 -12.52
C SER A 30 -10.62 11.98 -11.49
N LEU A 31 -10.06 13.09 -11.98
CA LEU A 31 -9.78 14.25 -11.12
C LEU A 31 -11.06 14.86 -10.53
N GLU A 32 -12.16 14.78 -11.28
CA GLU A 32 -13.48 15.26 -10.85
C GLU A 32 -14.01 14.45 -9.66
N GLU A 33 -13.83 13.12 -9.67
CA GLU A 33 -14.18 12.25 -8.54
C GLU A 33 -13.40 12.63 -7.28
N LEU A 34 -12.13 13.03 -7.44
CA LEU A 34 -11.31 13.47 -6.31
C LEU A 34 -11.73 14.82 -5.72
N ALA A 35 -12.47 15.65 -6.47
CA ALA A 35 -12.95 16.94 -5.98
C ALA A 35 -13.93 16.79 -4.82
N ASP A 36 -14.63 15.65 -4.75
CA ASP A 36 -15.58 15.32 -3.67
C ASP A 36 -14.98 14.43 -2.58
N ALA A 37 -13.76 13.90 -2.78
CA ALA A 37 -13.04 13.09 -1.80
C ALA A 37 -12.67 13.89 -0.54
N GLU A 38 -12.26 13.20 0.53
CA GLU A 38 -11.83 13.82 1.78
C GLU A 38 -10.52 14.59 1.61
N LEU A 39 -10.32 15.63 2.43
CA LEU A 39 -9.13 16.48 2.34
C LEU A 39 -7.87 15.70 2.69
N ALA A 40 -6.78 15.94 1.95
CA ALA A 40 -5.49 15.30 2.22
C ALA A 40 -5.04 15.38 3.69
N LYS A 41 -5.27 16.51 4.36
CA LYS A 41 -4.92 16.69 5.77
C LYS A 41 -5.71 15.75 6.70
N ASP A 42 -7.00 15.57 6.43
CA ASP A 42 -7.87 14.71 7.23
C ASP A 42 -7.50 13.24 7.00
N ILE A 43 -7.17 12.87 5.76
CA ILE A 43 -6.67 11.53 5.42
C ILE A 43 -5.32 11.24 6.09
N ALA A 44 -4.40 12.21 6.15
CA ALA A 44 -3.12 12.03 6.82
C ALA A 44 -3.30 11.76 8.33
N GLY A 45 -4.22 12.47 8.99
CA GLY A 45 -4.61 12.21 10.38
C GLY A 45 -5.24 10.82 10.56
N TRP A 46 -6.21 10.49 9.71
CA TRP A 46 -6.84 9.16 9.71
C TRP A 46 -5.83 8.02 9.49
N HIS A 47 -4.87 8.21 8.58
CA HIS A 47 -3.84 7.21 8.29
C HIS A 47 -2.92 6.99 9.49
N THR A 48 -2.52 8.06 10.16
CA THR A 48 -1.66 7.97 11.37
C THR A 48 -2.34 7.31 12.56
N ASP A 49 -3.66 7.47 12.70
CA ASP A 49 -4.44 6.77 13.73
C ASP A 49 -4.61 5.26 13.43
N LYS A 50 -4.53 4.87 12.15
CA LYS A 50 -4.83 3.51 11.69
C LYS A 50 -3.59 2.64 11.53
N VAL A 51 -2.48 3.20 11.10
CA VAL A 51 -1.28 2.44 10.72
C VAL A 51 -0.31 2.37 11.89
N ALA A 52 0.06 1.14 12.26
CA ALA A 52 1.12 0.92 13.22
C ALA A 52 2.47 1.37 12.64
N ARG A 53 3.23 2.15 13.42
CA ARG A 53 4.50 2.75 12.97
C ARG A 53 5.63 1.75 12.73
N GLU A 54 5.50 0.52 13.20
CA GLU A 54 6.64 -0.41 13.29
C GLU A 54 6.77 -1.37 12.10
N PHE A 55 5.68 -1.67 11.37
CA PHE A 55 5.76 -2.65 10.29
C PHE A 55 4.65 -2.46 9.25
N THR A 56 4.97 -1.80 8.14
CA THR A 56 4.08 -1.66 6.97
C THR A 56 4.75 -2.31 5.76
N LEU A 57 4.05 -3.24 5.11
CA LEU A 57 4.55 -3.92 3.91
C LEU A 57 3.91 -3.34 2.65
N ASN A 58 4.70 -3.24 1.60
CA ASN A 58 4.30 -2.67 0.32
C ASN A 58 5.03 -3.40 -0.83
N ASP A 59 4.40 -3.48 -2.00
CA ASP A 59 4.98 -4.13 -3.19
C ASP A 59 5.79 -3.18 -4.09
N ALA A 60 5.64 -1.87 -3.93
CA ALA A 60 6.42 -0.82 -4.56
C ALA A 60 6.88 0.26 -3.55
N PRO A 61 7.59 -0.12 -2.45
CA PRO A 61 7.79 0.75 -1.30
C PRO A 61 8.49 2.07 -1.63
N VAL A 62 9.45 2.08 -2.56
CA VAL A 62 10.17 3.31 -2.95
C VAL A 62 9.21 4.32 -3.60
N PHE A 63 8.29 3.84 -4.44
CA PHE A 63 7.34 4.69 -5.13
C PHE A 63 6.25 5.17 -4.17
N ASP A 64 5.69 4.27 -3.37
CA ASP A 64 4.62 4.60 -2.44
C ASP A 64 5.11 5.44 -1.25
N GLN A 65 6.36 5.29 -0.82
CA GLN A 65 6.95 6.13 0.23
C GLN A 65 6.98 7.59 -0.19
N TYR A 66 7.34 7.88 -1.45
CA TYR A 66 7.32 9.25 -1.96
C TYR A 66 5.94 9.91 -1.85
N TRP A 67 4.88 9.15 -2.16
CA TRP A 67 3.50 9.64 -2.05
C TRP A 67 3.02 9.72 -0.61
N LEU A 68 3.44 8.79 0.25
CA LEU A 68 3.19 8.83 1.68
C LEU A 68 3.83 10.07 2.31
N ASP A 69 5.11 10.34 2.04
CA ASP A 69 5.83 11.51 2.55
C ASP A 69 5.14 12.80 2.09
N ARG A 70 4.69 12.85 0.83
CA ARG A 70 3.90 13.96 0.30
C ARG A 70 2.58 14.15 1.04
N LEU A 71 1.84 13.07 1.31
CA LEU A 71 0.61 13.14 2.11
C LEU A 71 0.89 13.63 3.53
N MET A 72 1.95 13.13 4.16
CA MET A 72 2.29 13.51 5.53
C MET A 72 2.83 14.94 5.63
N SER A 73 3.45 15.46 4.57
CA SER A 73 3.92 16.86 4.52
C SER A 73 2.80 17.90 4.70
N VAL A 74 1.55 17.58 4.34
CA VAL A 74 0.42 18.50 4.54
C VAL A 74 -0.09 18.52 5.98
N PHE A 75 0.34 17.55 6.79
CA PHE A 75 -0.02 17.39 8.19
C PHE A 75 1.07 17.91 9.15
N ASP A 76 2.23 18.34 8.63
CA ASP A 76 3.36 18.91 9.40
C ASP A 76 3.82 17.99 10.56
N ALA A 77 3.84 16.68 10.31
CA ALA A 77 4.30 15.69 11.28
C ALA A 77 5.41 14.84 10.68
N ASP A 78 6.51 14.70 11.42
CA ASP A 78 7.39 13.56 11.26
C ASP A 78 6.59 12.30 11.61
N HIS A 79 6.27 11.52 10.58
CA HIS A 79 5.43 10.35 10.70
C HIS A 79 6.23 9.11 11.12
N GLY A 80 7.53 9.07 10.82
CA GLY A 80 8.39 7.92 11.08
C GLY A 80 7.92 6.60 10.44
N ILE A 81 6.98 6.63 9.49
CA ILE A 81 6.46 5.44 8.81
C ILE A 81 7.37 5.12 7.63
N GLU A 82 8.01 3.96 7.67
CA GLU A 82 8.82 3.41 6.59
C GLU A 82 8.12 2.19 5.98
N LEU A 83 7.97 2.20 4.65
CA LEU A 83 7.39 1.08 3.90
C LEU A 83 8.44 0.01 3.61
N GLY A 84 8.22 -1.20 4.11
CA GLY A 84 9.04 -2.38 3.84
C GLY A 84 8.65 -3.08 2.54
N ALA A 85 9.65 -3.57 1.79
CA ALA A 85 9.43 -4.36 0.59
C ALA A 85 8.85 -5.74 0.92
N PHE A 86 7.64 -6.04 0.42
CA PHE A 86 6.95 -7.30 0.67
C PHE A 86 7.82 -8.53 0.37
N ASP A 87 8.47 -8.57 -0.79
CA ASP A 87 9.27 -9.71 -1.23
C ASP A 87 10.49 -9.95 -0.34
N MET A 88 11.12 -8.87 0.14
CA MET A 88 12.23 -8.96 1.08
C MET A 88 11.76 -9.43 2.46
N SER A 89 10.62 -8.94 2.93
CA SER A 89 10.02 -9.35 4.20
C SER A 89 9.59 -10.81 4.19
N VAL A 90 9.09 -11.33 3.06
CA VAL A 90 8.82 -12.77 2.88
C VAL A 90 10.11 -13.57 3.01
N CYS A 91 11.17 -13.18 2.29
CA CYS A 91 12.47 -13.84 2.38
C CYS A 91 13.02 -13.83 3.81
N GLN A 92 12.96 -12.69 4.51
CA GLN A 92 13.45 -12.55 5.88
C GLN A 92 12.66 -13.40 6.87
N ALA A 93 11.32 -13.41 6.78
CA ALA A 93 10.47 -14.19 7.65
C ALA A 93 10.70 -15.70 7.48
N CYS A 94 11.02 -16.14 6.26
CA CYS A 94 11.27 -17.55 5.97
C CYS A 94 12.75 -17.97 6.11
N ALA A 95 13.69 -17.03 6.29
CA ALA A 95 15.13 -17.31 6.27
C ALA A 95 15.59 -18.30 7.36
N GLN A 96 14.87 -18.39 8.49
CA GLN A 96 15.24 -19.24 9.62
C GLN A 96 14.68 -20.67 9.54
N GLU A 97 13.87 -20.99 8.51
CA GLU A 97 13.08 -22.24 8.48
C GLU A 97 13.69 -23.36 7.60
N GLY A 98 14.84 -23.16 6.95
CA GLY A 98 15.47 -24.22 6.14
C GLY A 98 14.57 -24.69 4.98
N SER A 99 14.35 -25.99 4.79
CA SER A 99 13.58 -26.52 3.64
C SER A 99 12.07 -26.25 3.70
N SER A 100 11.47 -26.02 4.88
CA SER A 100 10.06 -25.62 4.99
C SER A 100 9.83 -24.18 4.52
N ALA A 101 10.89 -23.35 4.49
CA ALA A 101 10.86 -22.00 3.92
C ALA A 101 10.41 -22.02 2.46
N THR A 102 10.92 -22.94 1.65
CA THR A 102 10.63 -23.01 0.21
C THR A 102 9.16 -23.27 -0.08
N GLY A 103 8.52 -24.16 0.70
CA GLY A 103 7.09 -24.45 0.56
C GLY A 103 6.20 -23.24 0.90
N ARG A 104 6.54 -22.50 1.97
CA ARG A 104 5.82 -21.27 2.36
C ARG A 104 5.99 -20.18 1.32
N ILE A 105 7.24 -19.89 0.93
CA ILE A 105 7.56 -18.89 -0.09
C ILE A 105 6.80 -19.21 -1.38
N HIS A 106 6.85 -20.47 -1.83
CA HIS A 106 6.12 -20.90 -3.03
C HIS A 106 4.62 -20.65 -2.91
N LYS A 107 4.00 -21.02 -1.77
CA LYS A 107 2.57 -20.81 -1.53
C LYS A 107 2.20 -19.31 -1.53
N ILE A 108 3.01 -18.45 -0.91
CA ILE A 108 2.81 -16.99 -0.88
C ILE A 108 2.81 -16.45 -2.31
N PHE A 109 3.86 -16.72 -3.07
CA PHE A 109 4.01 -16.19 -4.43
C PHE A 109 3.02 -16.79 -5.42
N MET A 110 2.63 -18.06 -5.25
CA MET A 110 1.58 -18.67 -6.06
C MET A 110 0.23 -17.98 -5.82
N VAL A 111 -0.14 -17.71 -4.56
CA VAL A 111 -1.39 -16.98 -4.25
C VAL A 111 -1.34 -15.56 -4.79
N ARG A 112 -0.20 -14.86 -4.67
CA ARG A 112 -0.02 -13.53 -5.24
C ARG A 112 -0.16 -13.52 -6.76
N ALA A 113 0.51 -14.44 -7.45
CA ALA A 113 0.51 -14.53 -8.91
C ALA A 113 -0.86 -14.89 -9.51
N ASN A 114 -1.70 -15.62 -8.76
CA ASN A 114 -3.04 -15.99 -9.20
C ASN A 114 -4.10 -14.90 -8.98
N ARG A 115 -3.71 -13.73 -8.44
CA ARG A 115 -4.62 -12.60 -8.27
C ARG A 115 -4.36 -11.55 -9.33
N SER A 116 -5.44 -11.11 -9.97
CA SER A 116 -5.40 -9.95 -10.86
C SER A 116 -5.50 -8.69 -10.02
N SER A 117 -4.55 -7.76 -10.18
CA SER A 117 -4.68 -6.44 -9.56
C SER A 117 -5.96 -5.78 -10.05
N THR A 118 -6.67 -5.17 -9.12
CA THR A 118 -7.84 -4.35 -9.43
C THR A 118 -7.47 -2.88 -9.59
N HIS A 119 -6.19 -2.55 -9.40
CA HIS A 119 -5.67 -1.19 -9.35
C HIS A 119 -6.39 -0.32 -8.30
N ARG A 120 -6.82 -0.96 -7.20
CA ARG A 120 -7.49 -0.32 -6.06
C ARG A 120 -6.70 -0.64 -4.81
N ALA A 121 -6.11 0.40 -4.21
CA ALA A 121 -5.20 0.29 -3.07
C ALA A 121 -5.69 -0.65 -1.96
N GLY A 122 -6.95 -0.52 -1.52
CA GLY A 122 -7.51 -1.40 -0.48
C GLY A 122 -7.54 -2.88 -0.87
N THR A 123 -7.99 -3.18 -2.09
CA THR A 123 -8.04 -4.56 -2.59
C THR A 123 -6.63 -5.12 -2.80
N ASP A 124 -5.74 -4.35 -3.41
CA ASP A 124 -4.36 -4.77 -3.66
C ASP A 124 -3.61 -5.02 -2.33
N ALA A 125 -3.82 -4.18 -1.31
CA ALA A 125 -3.28 -4.40 0.04
C ALA A 125 -3.87 -5.67 0.71
N ALA A 126 -5.16 -5.91 0.54
CA ALA A 126 -5.80 -7.13 1.04
C ALA A 126 -5.25 -8.39 0.35
N ASP A 127 -4.93 -8.30 -0.93
CA ASP A 127 -4.34 -9.38 -1.70
C ASP A 127 -2.92 -9.72 -1.23
N LEU A 128 -2.09 -8.70 -0.94
CA LEU A 128 -0.78 -8.90 -0.31
C LEU A 128 -0.91 -9.57 1.06
N ALA A 129 -1.83 -9.09 1.91
CA ALA A 129 -2.05 -9.68 3.22
C ALA A 129 -2.56 -11.12 3.13
N GLN A 130 -3.42 -11.44 2.16
CA GLN A 130 -3.89 -12.82 1.95
C GLN A 130 -2.80 -13.73 1.39
N ALA A 131 -1.94 -13.23 0.49
CA ALA A 131 -0.77 -13.97 0.03
C ALA A 131 0.17 -14.31 1.19
N TRP A 132 0.44 -13.32 2.06
CA TRP A 132 1.20 -13.53 3.29
C TRP A 132 0.58 -14.63 4.16
N LEU A 133 -0.70 -14.49 4.52
CA LEU A 133 -1.40 -15.46 5.36
C LEU A 133 -1.40 -16.87 4.76
N ALA A 134 -1.49 -17.02 3.43
CA ALA A 134 -1.45 -18.33 2.80
C ALA A 134 -0.16 -19.10 3.13
N GLY A 135 0.98 -18.41 3.19
CA GLY A 135 2.26 -19.02 3.60
C GLY A 135 2.34 -19.43 5.05
N PHE A 136 1.59 -18.77 5.93
CA PHE A 136 1.65 -18.98 7.39
C PHE A 136 0.45 -19.74 7.97
N SER A 137 -0.58 -20.00 7.17
CA SER A 137 -1.73 -20.82 7.56
C SER A 137 -1.38 -22.31 7.44
N PHE A 138 -1.54 -23.04 8.54
CA PHE A 138 -1.35 -24.50 8.65
C PHE A 138 -2.56 -25.28 8.13
#